data_AF-A0A150KPG3-F1
#
_entry.id   AF-A0A150KPG3-F1
#
_cell.length_a   1.000
_cell.length_b   1.000
_cell.length_c   1.000
_cell.angle_alpha   90.00
_cell.angle_beta   90.00
_cell.angle_gamma   90.00
#
_symmetry.space_group_name_H-M   'P 1'
#
loop_
_entity.id
_entity.type
_entity.pdbx_description
1 polymer ?
#
loop_
_entity_poly.entity_id
_entity_poly.type
_entity_poly.pdbx_seq_one_letter_code
_entity_poly.pdbx_strand_id
1 'polypeptide(L)' 'MKIYIQPKGIILSGKAWEIRESLKFYAKKHKYVSDWIKKTGQ' A
#
# COMPACT_ATOMS: atom_id res chain seq x y z
N MET A 1 -5.94 7.46 -8.16
CA MET A 1 -4.88 6.63 -7.57
C MET A 1 -5.22 5.15 -7.74
N LYS A 2 -4.26 4.32 -8.21
CA LYS A 2 -4.41 2.88 -8.43
C LYS A 2 -3.38 2.14 -7.58
N ILE A 3 -3.80 1.07 -6.90
CA ILE A 3 -2.93 0.24 -6.05
C ILE A 3 -2.89 -1.16 -6.67
N TYR A 4 -1.70 -1.63 -7.01
CA TYR A 4 -1.46 -2.98 -7.48
C TYR A 4 -0.68 -3.73 -6.41
N ILE A 5 -1.26 -4.81 -5.92
CA ILE A 5 -0.65 -5.63 -4.87
C ILE A 5 -0.09 -6.86 -5.57
N GLN A 6 1.21 -7.07 -5.42
CA GLN A 6 1.93 -8.21 -5.94
C GLN A 6 2.42 -9.08 -4.77
N PRO A 7 2.74 -10.35 -5.01
CA PRO A 7 3.21 -11.25 -3.95
C PRO A 7 4.46 -10.75 -3.22
N LYS A 8 5.31 -9.96 -3.91
CA LYS A 8 6.59 -9.44 -3.37
C LYS A 8 6.58 -7.93 -3.07
N GLY A 9 5.47 -7.22 -3.30
CA GLY A 9 5.47 -5.76 -3.16
C GLY A 9 4.16 -5.08 -3.52
N ILE A 10 4.15 -3.74 -3.43
CA ILE A 10 2.97 -2.92 -3.70
C ILE A 10 3.39 -1.78 -4.63
N ILE A 11 2.63 -1.58 -5.70
CA ILE A 11 2.81 -0.47 -6.63
C ILE A 11 1.64 0.49 -6.48
N LEU A 12 1.94 1.74 -6.16
CA LEU A 12 0.94 2.82 -6.14
C LEU A 12 1.20 3.74 -7.32
N SER A 13 0.18 3.95 -8.16
CA SER A 13 0.24 4.83 -9.34
C SER A 13 -0.80 5.94 -9.24
N GLY A 14 -0.37 7.19 -9.38
CA GLY A 14 -1.24 8.37 -9.19
C GLY A 14 -0.44 9.64 -8.95
N LYS A 15 -1.11 10.69 -8.46
CA LYS A 15 -0.43 11.94 -8.11
C LYS A 15 0.46 11.72 -6.89
N ALA A 16 1.62 12.36 -6.87
CA ALA A 16 2.61 12.16 -5.80
C ALA A 16 2.05 12.43 -4.39
N TRP A 17 1.20 13.44 -4.24
CA TRP A 17 0.58 13.77 -2.96
C TRP A 17 -0.46 12.72 -2.52
N GLU A 18 -1.28 12.19 -3.43
CA GLU A 18 -2.25 11.13 -3.15
C GLU A 18 -1.55 9.86 -2.66
N ILE A 19 -0.40 9.53 -3.27
CA ILE A 19 0.44 8.41 -2.88
C ILE A 19 0.99 8.62 -1.47
N ARG A 20 1.51 9.82 -1.17
CA ARG A 20 2.04 10.16 0.16
C ARG A 20 0.97 10.06 1.25
N GLU A 21 -0.24 10.58 1.00
CA GLU A 21 -1.35 10.48 1.95
C GLU A 21 -1.80 9.04 2.16
N SER A 22 -1.90 8.25 1.09
CA SER A 22 -2.29 6.85 1.19
C SER A 22 -1.25 6.03 1.96
N LEU A 23 0.05 6.25 1.71
CA LEU A 23 1.11 5.60 2.49
C LEU A 23 1.02 5.94 3.98
N LYS A 24 0.74 7.20 4.34
CA LYS A 24 0.52 7.60 5.75
C LYS A 24 -0.70 6.90 6.37
N PHE A 25 -1.78 6.75 5.60
CA PHE A 25 -2.98 6.06 6.06
C PHE A 25 -2.72 4.57 6.32
N TYR A 26 -2.06 3.88 5.41
CA TYR A 26 -1.74 2.45 5.56
C TYR A 26 -0.64 2.19 6.59
N ALA A 27 0.30 3.11 6.80
CA ALA A 27 1.30 3.01 7.86
C ALA A 27 0.68 2.96 9.28
N LYS A 28 -0.50 3.58 9.47
CA LYS A 28 -1.25 3.46 10.74
C LYS A 28 -1.92 2.09 10.91
N LYS A 29 -2.18 1.38 9.80
CA LYS A 29 -2.92 0.11 9.77
C LYS A 29 -2.01 -1.11 9.71
N HIS A 30 -0.81 -0.95 9.16
CA HIS A 30 0.16 -2.02 8.93
C HIS A 30 1.54 -1.56 9.36
N LYS A 31 2.20 -2.32 10.23
CA LYS A 31 3.57 -2.03 10.68
C LYS A 31 4.59 -2.36 9.58
N TYR A 32 4.36 -3.44 8.84
CA TYR A 32 5.22 -3.87 7.73
C TYR A 32 4.44 -4.00 6.42
N VAL A 33 5.16 -3.80 5.32
CA VAL A 33 4.61 -4.01 3.96
C VAL A 33 4.17 -5.47 3.77
N SER A 34 4.85 -6.43 4.40
CA SER A 34 4.46 -7.84 4.39
C SER A 34 3.08 -8.08 5.01
N ASP A 35 2.73 -7.39 6.09
CA ASP A 35 1.40 -7.50 6.73
C ASP A 35 0.33 -6.88 5.85
N TRP A 36 0.68 -5.82 5.13
CA TRP A 36 -0.20 -5.20 4.17
C TRP A 36 -0.51 -6.17 3.01
N ILE A 37 0.50 -6.77 2.40
CA ILE A 37 0.34 -7.75 1.31
C ILE A 37 -0.50 -8.96 1.77
N LYS A 38 -0.19 -9.54 2.93
CA LYS A 38 -0.91 -10.71 3.49
C LYS A 38 -2.40 -10.44 3.72
N LYS A 39 -2.75 -9.25 4.22
CA LYS A 39 -4.13 -8.90 4.55
C LYS A 39 -5.01 -8.65 3.32
N THR A 40 -4.41 -8.28 2.19
CA THR A 40 -5.12 -7.99 0.94
C THR A 40 -5.12 -9.13 -0.07
N GLY A 41 -4.28 -10.16 0.14
CA GLY A 41 -4.22 -11.35 -0.71
C GLY A 41 -5.15 -12.49 -0.27
N GLN A 42 -6.22 -12.16 0.47
CA GLN A 42 -7.18 -13.10 1.02
C GLN A 42 -8.55 -12.92 0.36
#